data_AF-A0A929E3P6-F1
#
_entry.id   AF-A0A929E3P6-F1
#
_cell.length_a   1.000
_cell.length_b   1.000
_cell.length_c   1.000
_cell.angle_alpha   90.00
_cell.angle_beta   90.00
_cell.angle_gamma   90.00
#
_symmetry.space_group_name_H-M   'P 1'
#
loop_
_entity.id
_entity.type
_entity.pdbx_description
1 polymer ?
#
loop_
_entity_poly.entity_id
_entity_poly.type
_entity_poly.pdbx_seq_one_letter_code
_entity_poly.pdbx_strand_id
1 'polypeptide(L)' 'PISSWIIDGNNDGKVSIEQAKLEGMAAFQVVHVSHAFIMKDPWVVSEVIYFLQNGRFSKPATLQTPIK' A
#
# COMPACT_ATOMS: atom_id res chain seq x y z
N PRO A 1 -3.50 -9.75 -9.73
CA PRO A 1 -3.66 -11.22 -9.56
C PRO A 1 -5.07 -11.67 -9.94
N ILE A 2 -5.30 -12.94 -10.31
CA ILE A 2 -6.65 -13.43 -10.69
C ILE A 2 -7.64 -13.26 -9.51
N SER A 3 -7.18 -13.43 -8.29
CA SER A 3 -7.96 -13.19 -7.05
C SER A 3 -8.49 -11.75 -6.91
N SER A 4 -7.90 -10.78 -7.61
CA SER A 4 -8.38 -9.38 -7.58
C SER A 4 -9.79 -9.21 -8.14
N TRP A 5 -10.24 -10.15 -8.99
CA TRP A 5 -11.58 -10.17 -9.58
C TRP A 5 -12.67 -10.70 -8.64
N ILE A 6 -12.26 -11.32 -7.53
CA ILE A 6 -13.16 -11.95 -6.54
C ILE A 6 -13.33 -11.04 -5.32
N ILE A 7 -12.40 -10.11 -5.10
CA ILE A 7 -12.41 -9.20 -3.96
C ILE A 7 -13.18 -7.95 -4.37
N ASP A 8 -14.23 -7.63 -3.63
CA ASP A 8 -15.03 -6.44 -3.87
C ASP A 8 -14.20 -5.16 -3.66
N GLY A 9 -14.30 -4.25 -4.62
CA GLY A 9 -13.64 -2.95 -4.60
C GLY A 9 -12.14 -2.99 -4.90
N ASN A 10 -11.48 -1.84 -4.73
CA ASN A 10 -10.05 -1.70 -4.98
C ASN A 10 -9.23 -2.54 -4.00
N ASN A 11 -8.28 -3.31 -4.52
CA ASN A 11 -7.54 -4.30 -3.76
C ASN A 11 -6.13 -4.53 -4.33
N ASP A 12 -5.26 -5.13 -3.54
CA ASP A 12 -3.88 -5.48 -3.92
C ASP A 12 -3.77 -6.90 -4.53
N GLY A 13 -4.91 -7.54 -4.81
CA GLY A 13 -5.03 -8.92 -5.21
C GLY A 13 -5.15 -9.93 -4.07
N LYS A 14 -5.16 -9.49 -2.79
CA LYS A 14 -5.46 -10.36 -1.65
C LYS A 14 -6.32 -9.69 -0.59
N VAL A 15 -6.16 -8.39 -0.39
CA VAL A 15 -6.87 -7.60 0.62
C VAL A 15 -7.43 -6.33 -0.04
N SER A 16 -8.67 -5.99 0.28
CA SER A 16 -9.28 -4.73 -0.16
C SER A 16 -8.73 -3.53 0.62
N ILE A 17 -8.81 -2.33 0.04
CA ILE A 17 -8.42 -1.08 0.71
C ILE A 17 -9.17 -0.90 2.03
N GLU A 18 -10.47 -1.19 2.06
CA GLU A 18 -11.28 -1.01 3.26
C GLU A 18 -10.90 -2.00 4.37
N GLN A 19 -10.66 -3.27 4.04
CA GLN A 19 -10.22 -4.28 5.01
C GLN A 19 -8.79 -4.05 5.52
N ALA A 20 -7.96 -3.32 4.77
CA ALA A 20 -6.60 -2.99 5.18
C ALA A 20 -6.54 -1.88 6.24
N LYS A 21 -7.64 -1.13 6.44
CA LYS A 21 -7.72 -0.09 7.49
C LYS A 21 -7.93 -0.74 8.85
N LEU A 22 -7.27 -0.21 9.87
CA LEU A 22 -7.38 -0.68 11.25
C LEU A 22 -7.84 0.45 12.16
N GLU A 23 -8.63 0.09 13.17
CA GLU A 23 -8.96 1.02 14.25
C GLU A 23 -7.69 1.46 14.98
N GLY A 24 -7.56 2.77 15.24
CA GLY A 24 -6.40 3.34 15.93
C GLY A 24 -5.15 3.53 15.06
N MET A 25 -5.21 3.31 13.75
CA MET A 25 -4.07 3.57 12.86
C MET A 25 -3.69 5.07 12.88
N ALA A 26 -2.39 5.36 12.99
CA ALA A 26 -1.90 6.74 12.99
C ALA A 26 -1.85 7.35 11.57
N ALA A 27 -1.71 6.53 10.53
CA ALA A 27 -1.80 6.95 9.13
C ALA A 27 -2.17 5.78 8.22
N PHE A 28 -2.68 6.10 7.03
CA PHE A 28 -2.99 5.14 5.97
C PHE A 28 -2.68 5.74 4.60
N GLN A 29 -2.10 4.95 3.70
CA GLN A 29 -1.71 5.40 2.37
C GLN A 29 -1.88 4.27 1.35
N VAL A 30 -2.58 4.57 0.25
CA VAL A 30 -2.83 3.61 -0.84
C VAL A 30 -1.70 3.71 -1.87
N VAL A 31 -1.15 2.57 -2.28
CA VAL A 31 -0.09 2.47 -3.29
C VAL A 31 -0.51 1.57 -4.43
N HIS A 32 0.04 1.79 -5.63
CA HIS A 32 -0.26 0.99 -6.81
C HIS A 32 0.70 -0.21 -6.95
N VAL A 33 0.75 -1.04 -5.91
CA VAL A 33 1.60 -2.25 -5.85
C VAL A 33 0.76 -3.43 -5.43
N SER A 34 0.97 -4.60 -6.04
CA SER A 34 0.23 -5.81 -5.65
C SER A 34 0.80 -6.43 -4.36
N HIS A 35 -0.03 -7.24 -3.70
CA HIS A 35 0.25 -7.88 -2.41
C HIS A 35 1.62 -8.55 -2.35
N ALA A 36 1.99 -9.29 -3.41
CA ALA A 36 3.23 -10.06 -3.45
C ALA A 36 4.50 -9.19 -3.54
N PHE A 37 4.37 -7.95 -4.01
CA PHE A 37 5.50 -7.06 -4.26
C PHE A 37 5.59 -5.88 -3.29
N ILE A 38 4.53 -5.58 -2.52
CA ILE A 38 4.49 -4.40 -1.62
C ILE A 38 5.67 -4.37 -0.62
N MET A 39 6.10 -5.53 -0.11
CA MET A 39 7.22 -5.63 0.84
C MET A 39 8.60 -5.38 0.19
N LYS A 40 8.70 -5.47 -1.13
CA LYS A 40 9.96 -5.29 -1.90
C LYS A 40 10.00 -3.98 -2.67
N ASP A 41 8.89 -3.24 -2.74
CA ASP A 41 8.83 -1.97 -3.42
C ASP A 41 9.75 -0.96 -2.71
N PRO A 42 10.80 -0.43 -3.37
CA PRO A 42 11.78 0.44 -2.72
C PRO A 42 11.17 1.71 -2.14
N TRP A 43 10.11 2.23 -2.77
CA TRP A 43 9.43 3.42 -2.31
C TRP A 43 8.63 3.12 -1.04
N VAL A 44 7.87 2.02 -1.00
CA VAL A 44 7.15 1.57 0.20
C VAL A 44 8.11 1.36 1.36
N VAL A 45 9.24 0.66 1.13
CA VAL A 45 10.25 0.44 2.18
C VAL A 45 10.77 1.77 2.72
N SER A 46 11.08 2.73 1.84
CA SER A 46 11.57 4.05 2.26
C SER A 46 10.55 4.82 3.11
N GLU A 47 9.27 4.77 2.74
CA GLU A 47 8.21 5.46 3.48
C GLU A 47 7.90 4.79 4.82
N VAL A 48 7.98 3.46 4.91
CA VAL A 48 7.84 2.73 6.19
C VAL A 48 8.96 3.11 7.15
N ILE A 49 10.21 3.14 6.69
CA ILE A 49 11.36 3.57 7.52
C ILE A 49 11.12 5.00 8.02
N TYR A 50 10.72 5.91 7.13
CA TYR A 50 10.45 7.29 7.52
C TYR A 50 9.30 7.40 8.53
N PHE A 51 8.22 6.64 8.34
CA PHE A 51 7.08 6.60 9.26
C PHE A 51 7.50 6.12 10.65
N LEU A 52 8.30 5.06 10.75
CA LEU A 52 8.79 4.57 12.03
C LEU A 52 9.67 5.59 12.76
N GLN A 53 10.39 6.44 12.04
CA GLN A 53 11.24 7.49 12.61
C GLN A 53 10.46 8.76 13.01
N ASN A 54 9.40 9.10 12.27
CA ASN A 54 8.76 10.42 12.36
C ASN A 54 7.26 10.39 12.73
N GLY A 55 6.66 9.21 12.81
CA GLY A 55 5.23 9.02 13.08
C GLY A 55 4.27 9.46 11.96
N ARG A 56 4.79 9.76 10.76
CA ARG A 56 4.00 10.16 9.58
C ARG A 56 4.73 9.77 8.29
N PHE A 57 4.00 9.64 7.19
CA PHE A 57 4.61 9.47 5.86
C PHE A 57 5.30 10.76 5.40
N SER A 58 6.34 10.62 4.59
CA SER A 58 7.14 11.75 4.11
C SER A 58 6.46 12.41 2.92
N LYS A 59 5.84 11.59 2.06
CA LYS A 59 5.22 12.00 0.80
C LYS A 59 3.91 11.25 0.57
N PRO A 60 2.93 11.88 -0.10
CA PRO A 60 1.78 11.15 -0.60
C PRO A 60 2.24 10.07 -1.59
N ALA A 61 1.52 8.95 -1.64
CA ALA A 61 1.76 7.95 -2.66
C ALA A 61 1.62 8.57 -4.05
N THR A 62 2.72 8.59 -4.79
CA THR A 62 2.72 8.97 -6.19
C THR A 62 2.15 7.83 -7.02
N LEU A 63 1.41 8.17 -8.08
CA LEU A 63 1.05 7.24 -9.14
C LEU A 63 2.34 6.62 -9.69
N GLN A 64 2.68 5.42 -9.23
CA GLN A 64 3.78 4.67 -9.82
C GLN A 64 3.36 4.34 -11.25
N THR A 65 4.11 4.85 -12.22
CA THR A 65 3.97 4.44 -13.62
C THR A 65 4.13 2.91 -13.67
N PRO A 66 3.26 2.17 -14.38
CA PRO A 66 3.41 0.73 -14.47
C PRO A 66 4.82 0.41 -14.96
N ILE A 67 5.57 -0.35 -14.15
CA ILE A 67 6.81 -0.97 -14.59
C ILE A 67 6.38 -1.93 -15.70
N LYS A 68 6.81 -1.60 -16.92
CA LYS A 68 6.51 -2.35 -18.14
C LYS A 68 7.09 -3.76 -18.09
#